data_AF-A0A5N6XPH6-F1
#
_entry.id   AF-A0A5N6XPH6-F1
#
_cell.length_a   1.000
_cell.length_b   1.000
_cell.length_c   1.000
_cell.angle_alpha   90.00
_cell.angle_beta   90.00
_cell.angle_gamma   90.00
#
_symmetry.space_group_name_H-M   'P 1'
#
loop_
_entity.id
_entity.type
_entity.pdbx_description
1 polymer ?
#
loop_
_entity_poly.entity_id
_entity_poly.type
_entity_poly.pdbx_seq_one_letter_code
_entity_poly.pdbx_strand_id
1 'polypeptide(L)'
;MAWLQFLGLVLSGLTHAQTGVTSPIAEVCGPSVVCINRYANVLPYHFFRNVSTMDDVSTFSDTTVANGTLLEGVNPANFLVYDRERGLEILGANPSYKFMFAVSEAVHEAPVYIASQNKLYLSQLAPPPGYLPQLVVDLNEDPPTLSEYLSDPPVYAPNGGTFHDGKIIWGASGGNRSIGGSEQRISLRTVDPETNKSVTLINNYFGYYFNTIDDLAVHPKTGDIWFTDPQYSWFNALTDTPPQLPSASYRYNASSGAVFVIDDSIGQPNGIAFSPGGSVVYITDTAAVSAPVDPQYGHPGSIFNATQRRTVYAFDVSEDGTSAYNKRPLYMASGFVPDGLKVAANGYIVAGVGRGVDVLDPSGQLLLTIQTNYTVQNFAWTGPELKTLWLMGNGGISKIEWQLGGQELR
;
A
#
# COMPACT_ATOMS: atom_id res chain seq x y z
N MET A 1 -76.95 6.38 -22.26
CA MET A 1 -75.64 5.72 -22.38
C MET A 1 -74.78 6.57 -23.30
N ALA A 2 -73.89 7.39 -22.73
CA ALA A 2 -72.90 8.16 -23.48
C ALA A 2 -71.53 7.63 -23.04
N TRP A 3 -70.79 7.04 -23.97
CA TRP A 3 -69.42 6.59 -23.75
C TRP A 3 -68.48 7.64 -24.34
N LEU A 4 -67.82 8.42 -23.49
CA LEU A 4 -66.66 9.23 -23.88
C LEU A 4 -65.46 8.28 -24.03
N GLN A 5 -64.90 8.20 -25.24
CA GLN A 5 -63.56 7.66 -25.45
C GLN A 5 -62.53 8.74 -25.13
N PHE A 6 -61.77 8.55 -24.05
CA PHE A 6 -60.54 9.29 -23.83
C PHE A 6 -59.42 8.60 -24.63
N LEU A 7 -58.95 9.26 -25.70
CA LEU A 7 -57.64 8.95 -26.28
C LEU A 7 -56.57 9.45 -25.31
N GLY A 8 -55.96 8.54 -24.56
CA GLY A 8 -54.70 8.82 -23.87
C GLY A 8 -53.56 8.82 -24.88
N LEU A 9 -53.01 10.00 -25.19
CA LEU A 9 -51.71 10.09 -25.85
C LEU A 9 -50.66 9.45 -24.93
N VAL A 10 -50.09 8.33 -25.36
CA VAL A 10 -48.84 7.82 -24.78
C VAL A 10 -47.74 8.76 -25.24
N LEU A 11 -47.38 9.74 -24.41
CA LEU A 11 -46.11 10.44 -24.53
C LEU A 11 -45.00 9.43 -24.26
N SER A 12 -44.46 8.85 -25.33
CA SER A 12 -43.18 8.17 -25.31
C SER A 12 -42.15 9.18 -24.82
N GLY A 13 -41.75 9.05 -23.55
CA GLY A 13 -40.65 9.83 -23.00
C GLY A 13 -39.42 9.58 -23.84
N LEU A 14 -38.95 10.61 -24.55
CA LEU A 14 -37.65 10.64 -25.18
C LEU A 14 -36.62 10.56 -24.05
N THR A 15 -36.21 9.34 -23.69
CA THR A 15 -34.97 9.13 -22.93
C THR A 15 -33.85 9.65 -23.81
N HIS A 16 -33.40 10.87 -23.54
CA HIS A 16 -32.24 11.41 -24.21
C HIS A 16 -31.05 10.53 -23.81
N ALA A 17 -30.52 9.76 -24.76
CA ALA A 17 -29.29 9.02 -24.55
C ALA A 17 -28.19 10.02 -24.16
N GLN A 18 -27.51 9.77 -23.04
CA GLN A 18 -26.40 10.58 -22.59
C GLN A 18 -25.30 10.59 -23.67
N THR A 19 -24.90 11.77 -24.13
CA THR A 19 -23.85 11.93 -25.13
C THR A 19 -22.47 11.91 -24.46
N GLY A 20 -21.43 11.56 -25.22
CA GLY A 20 -20.04 11.54 -24.74
C GLY A 20 -19.61 10.26 -24.01
N VAL A 21 -20.52 9.30 -23.78
CA VAL A 21 -20.16 7.95 -23.31
C VAL A 21 -19.27 7.29 -24.38
N THR A 22 -18.11 6.79 -23.97
CA THR A 22 -17.24 6.02 -24.86
C THR A 22 -17.79 4.61 -25.02
N SER A 23 -17.82 4.08 -26.24
CA SER A 23 -18.31 2.72 -26.51
C SER A 23 -17.27 1.94 -27.33
N PRO A 24 -16.76 0.79 -26.82
CA PRO A 24 -17.05 0.23 -25.49
C PRO A 24 -16.37 1.01 -24.34
N ILE A 25 -16.95 0.98 -23.13
CA ILE A 25 -16.32 1.57 -21.92
C ILE A 25 -15.17 0.69 -21.45
N ALA A 26 -15.38 -0.62 -21.39
CA ALA A 26 -14.39 -1.63 -21.07
C ALA A 26 -14.35 -2.68 -22.19
N GLU A 27 -13.16 -3.19 -22.50
CA GLU A 27 -13.00 -4.25 -23.50
C GLU A 27 -11.87 -5.21 -23.11
N VAL A 28 -12.04 -6.50 -23.39
CA VAL A 28 -10.99 -7.51 -23.16
C VAL A 28 -9.83 -7.23 -24.11
N CYS A 29 -8.63 -7.05 -23.56
CA CYS A 29 -7.40 -6.82 -24.34
C CYS A 29 -6.29 -7.84 -24.09
N GLY A 30 -6.59 -8.89 -23.31
CA GLY A 30 -5.72 -10.05 -23.12
C GLY A 30 -6.32 -11.05 -22.11
N PRO A 31 -5.67 -12.21 -21.88
CA PRO A 31 -6.09 -13.16 -20.86
C PRO A 31 -6.09 -12.51 -19.47
N SER A 32 -7.26 -12.40 -18.84
CA SER A 32 -7.44 -11.69 -17.56
C SER A 32 -7.07 -10.20 -17.58
N VAL A 33 -6.99 -9.59 -18.77
CA VAL A 33 -6.70 -8.16 -18.96
C VAL A 33 -7.87 -7.46 -19.63
N VAL A 34 -8.35 -6.40 -18.98
CA VAL A 34 -9.42 -5.54 -19.50
C VAL A 34 -8.91 -4.11 -19.63
N CYS A 35 -9.10 -3.51 -20.79
CA CYS A 35 -8.73 -2.13 -21.08
C CYS A 35 -9.93 -1.21 -20.82
N ILE A 36 -9.73 -0.15 -20.04
CA ILE A 36 -10.74 0.84 -19.67
C ILE A 36 -10.56 2.09 -20.54
N ASN A 37 -11.49 2.29 -21.46
CA ASN A 37 -11.42 3.39 -22.41
C ASN A 37 -11.76 4.72 -21.75
N ARG A 38 -10.90 5.74 -21.98
CA ARG A 38 -11.06 7.11 -21.44
C ARG A 38 -11.33 7.13 -19.93
N TYR A 39 -10.70 6.20 -19.20
CA TYR A 39 -10.83 6.07 -17.74
C TYR A 39 -12.25 5.82 -17.24
N ALA A 40 -13.20 5.48 -18.13
CA ALA A 40 -14.62 5.42 -17.82
C ALA A 40 -15.15 6.72 -17.17
N ASN A 41 -14.56 7.87 -17.49
CA ASN A 41 -14.95 9.16 -16.88
C ASN A 41 -16.36 9.62 -17.26
N VAL A 42 -16.98 9.02 -18.27
CA VAL A 42 -18.37 9.25 -18.67
C VAL A 42 -19.12 7.92 -18.69
N LEU A 43 -19.78 7.59 -17.57
CA LEU A 43 -20.66 6.43 -17.44
C LEU A 43 -22.12 6.82 -17.78
N PRO A 44 -22.91 5.92 -18.38
CA PRO A 44 -24.32 6.16 -18.64
C PRO A 44 -25.13 6.13 -17.33
N TYR A 45 -26.04 7.08 -17.19
CA TYR A 45 -26.96 7.11 -16.05
C TYR A 45 -28.01 5.98 -16.10
N HIS A 46 -28.42 5.45 -14.95
CA HIS A 46 -27.83 5.66 -13.63
C HIS A 46 -26.57 4.80 -13.46
N PHE A 47 -25.55 5.35 -12.80
CA PHE A 47 -24.40 4.59 -12.34
C PHE A 47 -24.19 4.80 -10.85
N PHE A 48 -23.64 3.80 -10.18
CA PHE A 48 -23.45 3.82 -8.74
C PHE A 48 -22.35 2.85 -8.32
N ARG A 49 -21.59 3.23 -7.30
CA ARG A 49 -20.63 2.39 -6.59
C ARG A 49 -20.74 2.69 -5.11
N ASN A 50 -20.72 1.65 -4.27
CA ASN A 50 -20.69 1.82 -2.83
C ASN A 50 -19.41 2.51 -2.36
N VAL A 51 -19.48 3.14 -1.20
CA VAL A 51 -18.31 3.73 -0.55
C VAL A 51 -17.67 2.66 0.33
N SER A 52 -16.34 2.53 0.26
CA SER A 52 -15.59 1.61 1.12
C SER A 52 -15.86 1.87 2.61
N THR A 53 -15.78 0.82 3.41
CA THR A 53 -15.82 0.84 4.87
C THR A 53 -14.61 0.07 5.42
N MET A 54 -14.47 -0.02 6.75
CA MET A 54 -13.42 -0.87 7.35
C MET A 54 -13.62 -2.36 7.03
N ASP A 55 -14.88 -2.80 6.88
CA ASP A 55 -15.22 -4.23 6.70
C ASP A 55 -15.43 -4.63 5.24
N ASP A 56 -15.71 -3.65 4.36
CA ASP A 56 -16.02 -3.89 2.95
C ASP A 56 -15.34 -2.83 2.07
N VAL A 57 -14.32 -3.26 1.32
CA VAL A 57 -13.55 -2.39 0.42
C VAL A 57 -14.14 -2.45 -0.99
N SER A 58 -14.68 -1.32 -1.44
CA SER A 58 -15.19 -1.18 -2.80
C SER A 58 -14.09 -0.80 -3.80
N THR A 59 -14.20 -1.35 -5.01
CA THR A 59 -13.26 -1.18 -6.13
C THR A 59 -13.99 -0.64 -7.36
N PHE A 60 -13.26 -0.26 -8.41
CA PHE A 60 -13.91 0.13 -9.67
C PHE A 60 -14.80 -0.99 -10.25
N SER A 61 -14.45 -2.26 -10.02
CA SER A 61 -15.22 -3.44 -10.43
C SER A 61 -16.60 -3.56 -9.79
N ASP A 62 -16.87 -2.85 -8.70
CA ASP A 62 -18.19 -2.82 -8.05
C ASP A 62 -19.11 -1.73 -8.63
N THR A 63 -18.64 -1.00 -9.64
CA THR A 63 -19.43 0.03 -10.31
C THR A 63 -20.54 -0.60 -11.13
N THR A 64 -21.77 -0.18 -10.85
CA THR A 64 -22.96 -0.54 -11.63
C THR A 64 -23.30 0.60 -12.59
N VAL A 65 -23.79 0.26 -13.78
CA VAL A 65 -24.27 1.21 -14.79
C VAL A 65 -25.60 0.72 -15.37
N ALA A 66 -26.43 1.63 -15.87
CA ALA A 66 -27.62 1.26 -16.61
C ALA A 66 -27.21 0.43 -17.83
N ASN A 67 -27.72 -0.81 -17.92
CA ASN A 67 -27.29 -1.83 -18.87
C ASN A 67 -25.87 -2.37 -18.59
N GLY A 68 -25.71 -3.08 -17.47
CA GLY A 68 -24.44 -3.55 -16.88
C GLY A 68 -23.49 -4.37 -17.76
N THR A 69 -23.83 -4.64 -19.03
CA THR A 69 -22.93 -5.21 -20.03
C THR A 69 -21.78 -4.27 -20.42
N LEU A 70 -21.89 -2.96 -20.16
CA LEU A 70 -20.85 -2.00 -20.53
C LEU A 70 -19.55 -2.09 -19.71
N LEU A 71 -19.59 -2.77 -18.56
CA LEU A 71 -18.43 -3.08 -17.73
C LEU A 71 -18.20 -4.60 -17.64
N GLU A 72 -18.69 -5.35 -18.63
CA GLU A 72 -18.51 -6.79 -18.69
C GLU A 72 -17.03 -7.16 -18.72
N GLY A 73 -16.65 -8.17 -17.93
CA GLY A 73 -15.27 -8.63 -17.80
C GLY A 73 -14.40 -7.87 -16.79
N VAL A 74 -14.80 -6.68 -16.32
CA VAL A 74 -14.02 -5.88 -15.37
C VAL A 74 -13.84 -6.61 -14.03
N ASN A 75 -14.92 -7.15 -13.46
CA ASN A 75 -14.90 -7.85 -12.18
C ASN A 75 -14.00 -9.12 -12.16
N PRO A 76 -14.11 -10.06 -13.13
CA PRO A 76 -13.27 -11.26 -13.13
C PRO A 76 -11.81 -11.04 -13.59
N ALA A 77 -11.45 -9.86 -14.10
CA ALA A 77 -10.10 -9.59 -14.60
C ALA A 77 -9.11 -9.40 -13.45
N ASN A 78 -7.86 -9.86 -13.62
CA ASN A 78 -6.78 -9.55 -12.69
C ASN A 78 -6.13 -8.20 -12.98
N PHE A 79 -6.22 -7.71 -14.22
CA PHE A 79 -5.53 -6.52 -14.67
C PHE A 79 -6.49 -5.56 -15.38
N LEU A 80 -6.60 -4.33 -14.89
CA LEU A 80 -7.34 -3.24 -15.52
C LEU A 80 -6.37 -2.20 -16.08
N VAL A 81 -6.31 -2.07 -17.40
CA VAL A 81 -5.38 -1.18 -18.10
C VAL A 81 -6.10 0.12 -18.47
N TYR A 82 -5.59 1.25 -18.00
CA TYR A 82 -6.15 2.58 -18.25
C TYR A 82 -5.40 3.35 -19.34
N ASP A 83 -4.07 3.17 -19.39
CA ASP A 83 -3.25 3.60 -20.52
C ASP A 83 -2.86 2.36 -21.33
N ARG A 84 -3.48 2.20 -22.51
CA ARG A 84 -3.35 0.97 -23.31
C ARG A 84 -1.91 0.68 -23.71
N GLU A 85 -1.16 1.67 -24.17
CA GLU A 85 0.20 1.47 -24.67
C GLU A 85 1.14 1.10 -23.52
N ARG A 86 1.20 1.96 -22.49
CA ARG A 86 2.12 1.80 -21.36
C ARG A 86 1.71 0.64 -20.46
N GLY A 87 0.41 0.43 -20.24
CA GLY A 87 -0.10 -0.66 -19.42
C GLY A 87 0.17 -2.04 -20.02
N LEU A 88 0.02 -2.20 -21.34
CA LEU A 88 0.35 -3.46 -22.01
C LEU A 88 1.87 -3.69 -22.09
N GLU A 89 2.68 -2.63 -22.18
CA GLU A 89 4.13 -2.73 -22.04
C GLU A 89 4.53 -3.22 -20.64
N ILE A 90 3.94 -2.64 -19.58
CA ILE A 90 4.14 -3.05 -18.18
C ILE A 90 3.80 -4.53 -17.98
N LEU A 91 2.67 -4.99 -18.53
CA LEU A 91 2.23 -6.38 -18.38
C LEU A 91 3.07 -7.37 -19.21
N GLY A 92 3.55 -6.93 -20.38
CA GLY A 92 4.21 -7.79 -21.35
C GLY A 92 3.26 -8.78 -22.02
N ALA A 93 3.84 -9.77 -22.72
CA ALA A 93 3.06 -10.70 -23.55
C ALA A 93 2.24 -11.73 -22.76
N ASN A 94 2.71 -12.14 -21.58
CA ASN A 94 2.12 -13.23 -20.79
C ASN A 94 2.06 -12.84 -19.29
N PRO A 95 1.29 -11.81 -18.91
CA PRO A 95 1.12 -11.47 -17.51
C PRO A 95 0.41 -12.61 -16.77
N SER A 96 0.75 -12.81 -15.49
CA SER A 96 0.06 -13.81 -14.67
C SER A 96 -0.18 -13.32 -13.24
N TYR A 97 -1.26 -13.79 -12.65
CA TYR A 97 -1.61 -13.62 -11.24
C TYR A 97 -1.84 -15.00 -10.63
N LYS A 98 -1.21 -15.27 -9.48
CA LYS A 98 -1.39 -16.53 -8.75
C LYS A 98 -1.52 -16.25 -7.26
N PHE A 99 -2.62 -16.72 -6.66
CA PHE A 99 -2.74 -16.78 -5.21
C PHE A 99 -1.84 -17.90 -4.68
N MET A 100 -0.97 -17.58 -3.72
CA MET A 100 0.09 -18.48 -3.26
C MET A 100 -0.21 -19.06 -1.88
N PHE A 101 -0.54 -18.20 -0.92
CA PHE A 101 -0.76 -18.61 0.48
C PHE A 101 -1.99 -17.93 1.05
N ALA A 102 -2.82 -18.73 1.74
CA ALA A 102 -3.82 -18.19 2.65
C ALA A 102 -3.11 -17.90 3.98
N VAL A 103 -3.28 -16.68 4.47
CA VAL A 103 -2.77 -16.23 5.78
C VAL A 103 -3.94 -15.75 6.64
N SER A 104 -3.69 -15.39 7.90
CA SER A 104 -4.75 -14.87 8.77
C SER A 104 -5.25 -13.51 8.29
N GLU A 105 -6.35 -13.03 8.88
CA GLU A 105 -6.83 -11.65 8.69
C GLU A 105 -5.95 -10.60 9.39
N ALA A 106 -4.79 -10.99 9.94
CA ALA A 106 -3.82 -10.03 10.43
C ALA A 106 -3.28 -9.17 9.28
N VAL A 107 -2.78 -7.98 9.64
CA VAL A 107 -2.07 -7.13 8.70
C VAL A 107 -0.72 -7.78 8.39
N HIS A 108 -0.50 -8.13 7.13
CA HIS A 108 0.78 -8.67 6.64
C HIS A 108 1.50 -7.61 5.82
N GLU A 109 2.70 -7.27 6.26
CA GLU A 109 3.37 -6.00 5.92
C GLU A 109 4.89 -6.22 5.78
N ALA A 110 5.66 -5.16 5.57
CA ALA A 110 7.13 -5.21 5.62
C ALA A 110 7.82 -6.20 4.64
N PRO A 111 7.38 -6.40 3.38
CA PRO A 111 8.09 -7.32 2.50
C PRO A 111 9.49 -6.83 2.18
N VAL A 112 10.50 -7.60 2.60
CA VAL A 112 11.91 -7.35 2.34
C VAL A 112 12.51 -8.58 1.65
N TYR A 113 12.87 -8.40 0.38
CA TYR A 113 13.53 -9.43 -0.41
C TYR A 113 15.04 -9.41 -0.19
N ILE A 114 15.61 -10.57 0.14
CA ILE A 114 17.04 -10.77 0.30
C ILE A 114 17.52 -11.66 -0.85
N ALA A 115 18.06 -11.04 -1.89
CA ALA A 115 18.43 -11.73 -3.12
C ALA A 115 19.51 -12.80 -2.90
N SER A 116 20.48 -12.56 -2.01
CA SER A 116 21.57 -13.51 -1.70
C SER A 116 21.08 -14.82 -1.10
N GLN A 117 19.95 -14.79 -0.38
CA GLN A 117 19.31 -15.96 0.21
C GLN A 117 18.12 -16.45 -0.63
N ASN A 118 17.67 -15.64 -1.60
CA ASN A 118 16.45 -15.82 -2.36
C ASN A 118 15.23 -16.06 -1.45
N LYS A 119 15.05 -15.17 -0.46
CA LYS A 119 13.98 -15.23 0.54
C LYS A 119 13.28 -13.89 0.67
N LEU A 120 11.97 -13.94 0.87
CA LEU A 120 11.14 -12.76 1.12
C LEU A 120 10.65 -12.79 2.57
N TYR A 121 11.13 -11.87 3.38
CA TYR A 121 10.72 -11.68 4.77
C TYR A 121 9.53 -10.74 4.81
N LEU A 122 8.56 -11.00 5.67
CA LEU A 122 7.41 -10.13 5.88
C LEU A 122 6.90 -10.25 7.31
N SER A 123 6.17 -9.24 7.76
CA SER A 123 5.60 -9.22 9.10
C SER A 123 4.15 -9.68 9.14
N GLN A 124 3.68 -9.95 10.35
CA GLN A 124 2.28 -10.12 10.71
C GLN A 124 2.00 -9.31 11.99
N LEU A 125 1.12 -8.31 11.89
CA LEU A 125 0.94 -7.22 12.86
C LEU A 125 -0.32 -7.34 13.73
N ALA A 126 -1.03 -8.47 13.74
CA ALA A 126 -2.34 -8.52 14.43
C ALA A 126 -2.64 -9.91 15.05
N PRO A 127 -3.74 -10.03 15.83
CA PRO A 127 -3.73 -10.64 17.15
C PRO A 127 -3.41 -12.14 17.21
N PRO A 128 -2.89 -12.61 18.36
CA PRO A 128 -2.87 -11.87 19.64
C PRO A 128 -1.71 -10.86 19.76
N PRO A 129 -1.94 -9.70 20.43
CA PRO A 129 -0.85 -8.83 20.87
C PRO A 129 0.19 -9.65 21.62
N GLY A 130 1.47 -9.31 21.44
CA GLY A 130 2.55 -10.11 21.99
C GLY A 130 3.10 -11.21 21.08
N TYR A 131 2.51 -11.40 19.89
CA TYR A 131 3.05 -12.30 18.88
C TYR A 131 4.32 -11.69 18.24
N LEU A 132 5.43 -12.42 18.35
CA LEU A 132 6.78 -11.96 17.96
C LEU A 132 7.30 -12.54 16.65
N PRO A 133 6.88 -13.74 16.17
CA PRO A 133 7.39 -14.24 14.90
C PRO A 133 6.99 -13.39 13.68
N GLN A 134 7.88 -13.34 12.70
CA GLN A 134 7.67 -12.87 11.33
C GLN A 134 7.41 -14.07 10.42
N LEU A 135 7.15 -13.82 9.14
CA LEU A 135 7.05 -14.86 8.13
C LEU A 135 8.18 -14.74 7.12
N VAL A 136 8.53 -15.88 6.51
CA VAL A 136 9.49 -15.96 5.41
C VAL A 136 8.91 -16.84 4.32
N VAL A 137 8.83 -16.29 3.11
CA VAL A 137 8.62 -17.06 1.89
C VAL A 137 9.98 -17.53 1.38
N ASP A 138 10.21 -18.83 1.37
CA ASP A 138 11.41 -19.42 0.78
C ASP A 138 11.19 -19.66 -0.72
N LEU A 139 11.91 -18.91 -1.56
CA LEU A 139 11.78 -18.96 -3.01
C LEU A 139 12.76 -19.94 -3.66
N ASN A 140 13.51 -20.72 -2.87
CA ASN A 140 14.39 -21.78 -3.36
C ASN A 140 13.64 -23.09 -3.63
N GLU A 141 12.41 -23.21 -3.15
CA GLU A 141 11.53 -24.37 -3.34
C GLU A 141 10.50 -24.11 -4.45
N ASP A 142 10.05 -25.17 -5.13
CA ASP A 142 8.94 -25.12 -6.09
C ASP A 142 7.88 -26.20 -5.77
N PRO A 143 6.69 -25.83 -5.27
CA PRO A 143 6.25 -24.46 -4.99
C PRO A 143 6.99 -23.82 -3.80
N PRO A 144 7.10 -22.47 -3.74
CA PRO A 144 7.64 -21.76 -2.60
C PRO A 144 6.96 -22.17 -1.28
N THR A 145 7.70 -22.09 -0.18
CA THR A 145 7.17 -22.42 1.17
C THR A 145 7.05 -21.19 2.04
N LEU A 146 6.17 -21.24 3.04
CA LEU A 146 5.95 -20.17 4.02
C LEU A 146 6.25 -20.71 5.42
N SER A 147 7.06 -20.01 6.20
CA SER A 147 7.45 -20.42 7.56
C SER A 147 7.59 -19.23 8.51
N GLU A 148 7.52 -19.49 9.81
CA GLU A 148 7.80 -18.47 10.83
C GLU A 148 9.30 -18.22 10.98
N TYR A 149 9.66 -16.97 11.28
CA TYR A 149 11.02 -16.53 11.56
C TYR A 149 11.03 -15.68 12.81
N LEU A 150 12.03 -15.90 13.68
CA LEU A 150 12.19 -15.13 14.90
C LEU A 150 13.64 -14.65 15.01
N SER A 151 13.79 -13.33 14.98
CA SER A 151 15.09 -12.68 15.18
C SER A 151 15.58 -12.79 16.62
N ASP A 152 16.89 -12.60 16.83
CA ASP A 152 17.51 -12.63 18.16
C ASP A 152 18.28 -11.32 18.46
N PRO A 153 17.79 -10.47 19.39
CA PRO A 153 16.54 -10.61 20.12
C PRO A 153 15.31 -10.43 19.19
N PRO A 154 14.13 -10.95 19.57
CA PRO A 154 12.91 -10.80 18.78
C PRO A 154 12.52 -9.34 18.55
N VAL A 155 12.00 -9.04 17.37
CA VAL A 155 11.41 -7.73 17.04
C VAL A 155 9.90 -7.81 17.17
N TYR A 156 9.31 -6.97 18.03
CA TYR A 156 7.86 -6.93 18.19
C TYR A 156 7.19 -6.10 17.09
N ALA A 157 6.30 -6.75 16.32
CA ALA A 157 5.44 -6.13 15.32
C ALA A 157 6.21 -5.21 14.35
N PRO A 158 7.22 -5.71 13.60
CA PRO A 158 7.81 -4.94 12.51
C PRO A 158 6.71 -4.58 11.49
N ASN A 159 6.66 -3.36 11.00
CA ASN A 159 5.59 -2.89 10.13
C ASN A 159 6.11 -2.59 8.73
N GLY A 160 7.04 -1.67 8.59
CA GLY A 160 7.70 -1.42 7.31
C GLY A 160 9.14 -1.87 7.34
N GLY A 161 9.72 -2.04 6.16
CA GLY A 161 11.11 -2.41 6.08
C GLY A 161 11.72 -2.37 4.70
N THR A 162 13.05 -2.38 4.70
CA THR A 162 13.85 -2.36 3.50
C THR A 162 15.14 -3.15 3.72
N PHE A 163 15.75 -3.63 2.63
CA PHE A 163 17.08 -4.22 2.69
C PHE A 163 18.09 -3.12 2.43
N HIS A 164 19.04 -2.96 3.36
CA HIS A 164 20.14 -2.03 3.17
C HIS A 164 21.47 -2.54 3.75
N ASP A 165 22.55 -2.45 2.96
CA ASP A 165 23.92 -2.77 3.39
C ASP A 165 24.04 -4.15 4.06
N GLY A 166 23.41 -5.17 3.43
CA GLY A 166 23.45 -6.55 3.91
C GLY A 166 22.49 -6.86 5.07
N LYS A 167 21.68 -5.89 5.52
CA LYS A 167 20.77 -6.05 6.65
C LYS A 167 19.35 -5.71 6.26
N ILE A 168 18.40 -6.31 6.94
CA ILE A 168 17.04 -5.79 6.96
C ILE A 168 17.00 -4.61 7.92
N ILE A 169 16.32 -3.53 7.54
CA ILE A 169 15.93 -2.45 8.44
C ILE A 169 14.41 -2.54 8.63
N TRP A 170 13.97 -2.64 9.89
CA TRP A 170 12.58 -2.67 10.29
C TRP A 170 12.17 -1.38 11.00
N GLY A 171 10.98 -0.89 10.68
CA GLY A 171 10.17 -0.06 11.56
C GLY A 171 9.42 -0.99 12.52
N ALA A 172 9.88 -1.11 13.76
CA ALA A 172 9.19 -1.89 14.79
C ALA A 172 8.07 -1.03 15.39
N SER A 173 6.83 -1.39 15.08
CA SER A 173 5.63 -0.66 15.52
C SER A 173 5.14 -1.06 16.91
N GLY A 174 5.62 -2.19 17.44
CA GLY A 174 5.18 -2.73 18.71
C GLY A 174 5.81 -2.04 19.93
N GLY A 175 4.99 -1.77 20.95
CA GLY A 175 5.43 -1.21 22.23
C GLY A 175 4.82 -1.92 23.43
N ASN A 176 5.64 -2.55 24.28
CA ASN A 176 5.13 -3.24 25.46
C ASN A 176 6.18 -3.27 26.58
N ARG A 177 5.76 -2.93 27.80
CA ARG A 177 6.58 -3.00 29.03
C ARG A 177 7.08 -4.42 29.34
N SER A 178 6.39 -5.45 28.86
CA SER A 178 6.73 -6.84 29.11
C SER A 178 6.29 -7.74 27.95
N ILE A 179 7.21 -8.00 27.02
CA ILE A 179 7.04 -8.92 25.91
C ILE A 179 8.31 -9.74 25.65
N GLY A 180 8.17 -11.06 25.48
CA GLY A 180 9.31 -11.96 25.26
C GLY A 180 10.37 -11.90 26.37
N GLY A 181 9.98 -11.56 27.60
CA GLY A 181 10.90 -11.38 28.73
C GLY A 181 11.68 -10.05 28.73
N SER A 182 11.29 -9.09 27.90
CA SER A 182 11.95 -7.77 27.76
C SER A 182 10.93 -6.63 27.65
N GLU A 183 11.39 -5.39 27.85
CA GLU A 183 10.63 -4.20 27.43
C GLU A 183 11.00 -3.86 25.98
N GLN A 184 10.00 -3.64 25.14
CA GLN A 184 10.18 -3.15 23.78
C GLN A 184 9.38 -1.87 23.54
N ARG A 185 9.96 -0.96 22.75
CA ARG A 185 9.34 0.29 22.32
C ARG A 185 9.48 0.44 20.82
N ILE A 186 8.60 1.27 20.27
CA ILE A 186 8.57 1.62 18.86
C ILE A 186 9.96 2.13 18.46
N SER A 187 10.52 1.54 17.41
CA SER A 187 11.94 1.73 17.08
C SER A 187 12.27 1.45 15.62
N LEU A 188 13.35 2.05 15.13
CA LEU A 188 14.05 1.50 13.97
C LEU A 188 15.01 0.42 14.46
N ARG A 189 15.05 -0.71 13.75
CA ARG A 189 15.92 -1.83 14.07
C ARG A 189 16.58 -2.38 12.82
N THR A 190 17.79 -2.91 12.95
CA THR A 190 18.37 -3.78 11.93
C THR A 190 18.21 -5.23 12.32
N VAL A 191 18.06 -6.13 11.35
CA VAL A 191 18.26 -7.57 11.50
C VAL A 191 19.28 -8.01 10.47
N ASP A 192 20.38 -8.62 10.93
CA ASP A 192 21.34 -9.27 10.07
C ASP A 192 20.83 -10.68 9.71
N PRO A 193 20.51 -10.95 8.45
CA PRO A 193 19.93 -12.22 8.02
C PRO A 193 20.93 -13.38 8.04
N GLU A 194 22.24 -13.12 8.15
CA GLU A 194 23.28 -14.16 8.24
C GLU A 194 23.49 -14.59 9.69
N THR A 195 23.44 -13.65 10.63
CA THR A 195 23.68 -13.93 12.05
C THR A 195 22.40 -14.04 12.88
N ASN A 196 21.24 -13.72 12.28
CA ASN A 196 19.94 -13.58 12.92
C ASN A 196 19.90 -12.50 14.03
N LYS A 197 20.87 -11.58 14.05
CA LYS A 197 21.00 -10.60 15.14
C LYS A 197 20.24 -9.32 14.87
N SER A 198 19.41 -8.91 15.84
CA SER A 198 18.70 -7.63 15.78
C SER A 198 19.36 -6.56 16.66
N VAL A 199 19.31 -5.30 16.20
CA VAL A 199 19.89 -4.14 16.92
C VAL A 199 18.95 -2.94 16.79
N THR A 200 18.66 -2.27 17.90
CA THR A 200 17.92 -1.00 17.91
C THR A 200 18.81 0.15 17.43
N LEU A 201 18.32 0.93 16.47
CA LEU A 201 18.97 2.15 15.97
C LEU A 201 18.47 3.38 16.74
N ILE A 202 17.15 3.58 16.79
CA ILE A 202 16.48 4.66 17.52
C ILE A 202 15.16 4.17 18.10
N ASN A 203 14.66 4.80 19.16
CA ASN A 203 13.38 4.45 19.78
C ASN A 203 12.61 5.65 20.38
N ASN A 204 13.09 6.87 20.18
CA ASN A 204 12.46 8.08 20.69
C ASN A 204 12.89 9.31 19.88
N TYR A 205 12.11 10.38 20.01
CA TYR A 205 12.43 11.74 19.59
C TYR A 205 12.53 12.63 20.82
N PHE A 206 13.75 12.97 21.25
CA PHE A 206 14.03 13.77 22.45
C PHE A 206 13.33 13.29 23.73
N GLY A 207 13.22 11.97 23.91
CA GLY A 207 12.59 11.33 25.06
C GLY A 207 11.09 11.02 24.90
N TYR A 208 10.46 11.49 23.82
CA TYR A 208 9.10 11.08 23.45
C TYR A 208 9.14 9.82 22.60
N TYR A 209 8.28 8.85 22.90
CA TYR A 209 8.14 7.67 22.05
C TYR A 209 7.54 8.05 20.71
N PHE A 210 8.04 7.41 19.64
CA PHE A 210 7.37 7.41 18.35
C PHE A 210 5.98 6.78 18.47
N ASN A 211 5.07 7.16 17.59
CA ASN A 211 3.69 6.70 17.57
C ASN A 211 3.54 5.33 16.90
N THR A 212 4.17 5.13 15.74
CA THR A 212 4.21 3.93 14.90
C THR A 212 5.28 4.17 13.85
N ILE A 213 6.49 3.61 13.94
CA ILE A 213 7.37 3.66 12.76
C ILE A 213 6.80 2.68 11.73
N ASP A 214 6.05 3.25 10.78
CA ASP A 214 5.12 2.52 9.91
C ASP A 214 5.84 2.02 8.66
N ASP A 215 6.29 2.91 7.77
CA ASP A 215 7.14 2.53 6.64
C ASP A 215 8.44 3.35 6.59
N LEU A 216 9.45 2.83 5.87
CA LEU A 216 10.75 3.46 5.78
C LEU A 216 11.45 3.24 4.43
N ALA A 217 12.23 4.23 4.02
CA ALA A 217 13.05 4.19 2.83
C ALA A 217 14.45 4.75 3.12
N VAL A 218 15.48 4.14 2.54
CA VAL A 218 16.84 4.68 2.61
C VAL A 218 17.08 5.60 1.42
N HIS A 219 17.54 6.82 1.68
CA HIS A 219 17.88 7.74 0.61
C HIS A 219 19.12 7.23 -0.15
N PRO A 220 19.05 7.02 -1.49
CA PRO A 220 20.03 6.22 -2.23
C PRO A 220 21.44 6.82 -2.31
N LYS A 221 21.60 8.11 -1.97
CA LYS A 221 22.90 8.80 -1.99
C LYS A 221 23.48 9.04 -0.60
N THR A 222 22.65 9.39 0.37
CA THR A 222 23.12 9.75 1.73
C THR A 222 23.16 8.55 2.67
N GLY A 223 22.36 7.50 2.40
CA GLY A 223 22.19 6.38 3.32
C GLY A 223 21.32 6.71 4.54
N ASP A 224 20.75 7.92 4.59
CA ASP A 224 19.85 8.31 5.68
C ASP A 224 18.52 7.54 5.58
N ILE A 225 17.97 7.17 6.73
CA ILE A 225 16.71 6.44 6.82
C ILE A 225 15.57 7.44 6.99
N TRP A 226 14.65 7.51 6.05
CA TRP A 226 13.44 8.30 6.12
C TRP A 226 12.28 7.39 6.50
N PHE A 227 11.43 7.81 7.43
CA PHE A 227 10.35 6.96 7.95
C PHE A 227 9.12 7.76 8.32
N THR A 228 7.97 7.08 8.34
CA THR A 228 6.66 7.65 8.68
C THR A 228 6.25 7.26 10.11
N ASP A 229 5.56 8.17 10.81
CA ASP A 229 5.15 8.00 12.21
C ASP A 229 3.64 8.26 12.45
N PRO A 230 2.73 7.50 11.82
CA PRO A 230 1.28 7.57 12.07
C PRO A 230 0.90 6.99 13.44
N GLN A 231 -0.40 6.92 13.74
CA GLN A 231 -0.91 6.52 15.07
C GLN A 231 -1.44 5.07 15.15
N TYR A 232 -1.14 4.22 14.16
CA TYR A 232 -1.75 2.90 14.01
C TYR A 232 -1.50 1.92 15.16
N SER A 233 -0.31 1.93 15.76
CA SER A 233 -0.02 1.06 16.89
C SER A 233 -0.98 1.31 18.06
N TRP A 234 -1.43 2.55 18.26
CA TRP A 234 -2.45 2.87 19.25
C TRP A 234 -3.82 2.37 18.81
N PHE A 235 -4.19 2.57 17.53
CA PHE A 235 -5.49 2.15 17.00
C PHE A 235 -5.68 0.63 17.07
N ASN A 236 -4.59 -0.12 16.85
CA ASN A 236 -4.57 -1.58 16.75
C ASN A 236 -4.15 -2.28 18.06
N ALA A 237 -4.00 -1.54 19.16
CA ALA A 237 -3.55 -2.08 20.46
C ALA A 237 -2.19 -2.81 20.42
N LEU A 238 -1.28 -2.36 19.54
CA LEU A 238 0.09 -2.88 19.44
C LEU A 238 1.05 -2.18 20.40
N THR A 239 0.66 -1.03 20.95
CA THR A 239 1.41 -0.29 21.95
C THR A 239 0.61 -0.07 23.23
N ASP A 240 1.28 -0.20 24.38
CA ASP A 240 0.71 0.12 25.70
C ASP A 240 0.86 1.60 26.10
N THR A 241 1.37 2.42 25.19
CA THR A 241 1.69 3.83 25.44
C THR A 241 0.95 4.71 24.44
N PRO A 242 0.11 5.67 24.90
CA PRO A 242 -0.62 6.55 24.01
C PRO A 242 0.33 7.46 23.21
N PRO A 243 -0.06 7.92 22.00
CA PRO A 243 0.72 8.85 21.19
C PRO A 243 1.21 10.07 21.98
N GLN A 244 2.49 10.39 21.84
CA GLN A 244 3.14 11.53 22.51
C GLN A 244 3.57 12.62 21.53
N LEU A 245 3.57 12.29 20.24
CA LEU A 245 3.97 13.14 19.13
C LEU A 245 2.80 13.32 18.17
N PRO A 246 2.72 14.43 17.41
CA PRO A 246 1.86 14.48 16.25
C PRO A 246 2.29 13.43 15.21
N SER A 247 1.37 13.00 14.35
CA SER A 247 1.75 12.24 13.16
C SER A 247 2.70 13.08 12.31
N ALA A 248 3.82 12.51 11.91
CA ALA A 248 4.82 13.19 11.10
C ALA A 248 5.67 12.15 10.34
N SER A 249 6.49 12.63 9.43
CA SER A 249 7.57 11.85 8.83
C SER A 249 8.91 12.42 9.29
N TYR A 250 9.90 11.55 9.44
CA TYR A 250 11.21 11.87 9.99
C TYR A 250 12.36 11.35 9.11
N ARG A 251 13.55 11.90 9.31
CA ARG A 251 14.82 11.44 8.77
C ARG A 251 15.79 11.15 9.90
N TYR A 252 16.35 9.95 9.93
CA TYR A 252 17.44 9.55 10.80
C TYR A 252 18.77 9.54 10.06
N ASN A 253 19.71 10.35 10.53
CA ASN A 253 21.09 10.33 10.04
C ASN A 253 21.91 9.34 10.88
N ALA A 254 22.26 8.20 10.28
CA ALA A 254 22.97 7.13 10.98
C ALA A 254 24.39 7.52 11.43
N SER A 255 25.02 8.48 10.76
CA SER A 255 26.39 8.90 11.08
C SER A 255 26.47 9.79 12.33
N SER A 256 25.50 10.69 12.51
CA SER A 256 25.46 11.62 13.65
C SER A 256 24.51 11.17 14.76
N GLY A 257 23.62 10.21 14.48
CA GLY A 257 22.55 9.79 15.38
C GLY A 257 21.38 10.79 15.47
N ALA A 258 21.34 11.81 14.61
CA ALA A 258 20.34 12.87 14.69
C ALA A 258 19.05 12.47 13.95
N VAL A 259 17.91 12.85 14.53
CA VAL A 259 16.57 12.68 13.94
C VAL A 259 16.00 14.07 13.63
N PHE A 260 15.46 14.23 12.42
CA PHE A 260 14.90 15.48 11.90
C PHE A 260 13.47 15.23 11.44
N VAL A 261 12.57 16.19 11.65
CA VAL A 261 11.25 16.20 10.99
C VAL A 261 11.44 16.55 9.52
N ILE A 262 10.76 15.83 8.62
CA ILE A 262 10.75 16.11 7.17
C ILE A 262 9.38 16.60 6.67
N ASP A 263 8.28 16.17 7.28
CA ASP A 263 6.92 16.66 7.02
C ASP A 263 6.04 16.39 8.25
N ASP A 264 5.24 17.37 8.65
CA ASP A 264 4.22 17.27 9.72
C ASP A 264 2.82 17.63 9.21
N SER A 265 2.64 17.67 7.89
CA SER A 265 1.40 18.13 7.24
C SER A 265 0.52 16.99 6.70
N ILE A 266 1.07 15.78 6.56
CA ILE A 266 0.33 14.56 6.23
C ILE A 266 -0.39 14.04 7.48
N GLY A 267 -1.67 13.67 7.36
CA GLY A 267 -2.51 13.30 8.50
C GLY A 267 -2.14 11.94 9.11
N GLN A 268 -2.07 10.90 8.27
CA GLN A 268 -1.50 9.60 8.66
C GLN A 268 -0.48 9.23 7.57
N PRO A 269 0.80 9.58 7.74
CA PRO A 269 1.82 9.21 6.77
C PRO A 269 2.06 7.71 6.86
N ASN A 270 2.16 7.02 5.73
CA ASN A 270 2.23 5.56 5.71
C ASN A 270 3.35 5.11 4.74
N GLY A 271 3.07 4.54 3.58
CA GLY A 271 4.07 4.13 2.59
C GLY A 271 4.98 5.27 2.14
N ILE A 272 6.29 5.00 2.05
CA ILE A 272 7.32 5.96 1.65
C ILE A 272 8.31 5.34 0.67
N ALA A 273 8.62 6.02 -0.43
CA ALA A 273 9.71 5.61 -1.32
C ALA A 273 10.32 6.76 -2.10
N PHE A 274 11.57 6.59 -2.50
CA PHE A 274 12.28 7.53 -3.37
C PHE A 274 12.12 7.15 -4.85
N SER A 275 12.07 8.17 -5.71
CA SER A 275 12.33 8.02 -7.14
C SER A 275 13.74 7.45 -7.37
N PRO A 276 14.01 6.82 -8.54
CA PRO A 276 15.38 6.44 -8.91
C PRO A 276 16.33 7.63 -8.75
N GLY A 277 17.40 7.46 -7.97
CA GLY A 277 18.39 8.52 -7.70
C GLY A 277 18.03 9.52 -6.60
N GLY A 278 16.86 9.42 -5.97
CA GLY A 278 16.55 10.11 -4.71
C GLY A 278 16.06 11.56 -4.81
N SER A 279 15.79 12.09 -6.00
CA SER A 279 15.39 13.52 -6.15
C SER A 279 13.94 13.83 -5.76
N VAL A 280 13.08 12.81 -5.68
CA VAL A 280 11.69 12.94 -5.25
C VAL A 280 11.44 11.87 -4.20
N VAL A 281 10.75 12.24 -3.12
CA VAL A 281 10.18 11.28 -2.16
C VAL A 281 8.67 11.29 -2.28
N TYR A 282 8.08 10.11 -2.33
CA TYR A 282 6.64 9.89 -2.34
C TYR A 282 6.22 9.39 -0.98
N ILE A 283 5.14 9.96 -0.44
CA ILE A 283 4.56 9.56 0.85
C ILE A 283 3.05 9.44 0.69
N THR A 284 2.48 8.33 1.15
CA THR A 284 1.03 8.15 1.17
C THR A 284 0.39 8.76 2.41
N ASP A 285 -0.79 9.35 2.24
CA ASP A 285 -1.65 9.84 3.32
C ASP A 285 -2.91 8.98 3.38
N THR A 286 -3.08 8.31 4.50
CA THR A 286 -4.12 7.34 4.78
C THR A 286 -5.07 7.83 5.89
N ALA A 287 -5.16 9.15 6.11
CA ALA A 287 -5.99 9.78 7.14
C ALA A 287 -7.51 9.49 7.05
N ALA A 288 -7.97 8.86 5.97
CA ALA A 288 -9.29 8.26 5.92
C ALA A 288 -9.49 7.14 6.95
N VAL A 289 -8.41 6.51 7.42
CA VAL A 289 -8.39 5.63 8.59
C VAL A 289 -7.99 6.44 9.82
N SER A 290 -8.81 6.43 10.87
CA SER A 290 -8.54 7.18 12.10
C SER A 290 -9.17 6.55 13.33
N ALA A 291 -8.69 6.91 14.53
CA ALA A 291 -9.34 6.59 15.80
C ALA A 291 -9.03 7.66 16.86
N PRO A 292 -9.80 7.70 17.97
CA PRO A 292 -9.44 8.49 19.15
C PRO A 292 -8.07 8.11 19.73
N VAL A 293 -7.24 9.11 20.03
CA VAL A 293 -5.92 8.92 20.66
C VAL A 293 -5.90 9.18 22.17
N ASP A 294 -6.99 9.73 22.71
CA ASP A 294 -7.08 9.99 24.14
C ASP A 294 -7.19 8.65 24.90
N PRO A 295 -6.28 8.37 25.85
CA PRO A 295 -6.25 7.10 26.58
C PRO A 295 -7.54 6.81 27.35
N GLN A 296 -8.40 7.80 27.63
CA GLN A 296 -9.70 7.56 28.25
C GLN A 296 -10.61 6.64 27.42
N TYR A 297 -10.41 6.57 26.10
CA TYR A 297 -11.18 5.72 25.19
C TYR A 297 -10.55 4.35 24.96
N GLY A 298 -9.37 4.07 25.53
CA GLY A 298 -8.61 2.84 25.29
C GLY A 298 -8.27 2.65 23.80
N HIS A 299 -8.44 1.43 23.29
CA HIS A 299 -8.20 1.06 21.90
C HIS A 299 -9.54 0.74 21.20
N PRO A 300 -10.31 1.76 20.76
CA PRO A 300 -11.66 1.54 20.21
C PRO A 300 -11.65 0.92 18.80
N GLY A 301 -10.48 0.71 18.19
CA GLY A 301 -10.34 0.33 16.79
C GLY A 301 -10.48 1.52 15.83
N SER A 302 -10.13 1.28 14.57
CA SER A 302 -10.15 2.29 13.52
C SER A 302 -11.54 2.46 12.90
N ILE A 303 -11.84 3.67 12.44
CA ILE A 303 -12.97 4.00 11.56
C ILE A 303 -12.47 4.45 10.19
N PHE A 304 -13.33 4.32 9.17
CA PHE A 304 -13.05 4.79 7.82
C PHE A 304 -13.99 5.93 7.39
N ASN A 305 -13.43 7.01 6.84
CA ASN A 305 -14.16 8.11 6.24
C ASN A 305 -13.64 8.42 4.83
N ALA A 306 -14.38 7.98 3.81
CA ALA A 306 -13.99 8.12 2.41
C ALA A 306 -13.85 9.57 1.90
N THR A 307 -14.33 10.56 2.66
CA THR A 307 -14.19 11.99 2.33
C THR A 307 -12.89 12.61 2.85
N GLN A 308 -12.11 11.86 3.64
CA GLN A 308 -10.79 12.27 4.12
C GLN A 308 -9.68 11.88 3.14
N ARG A 309 -8.43 12.26 3.49
CA ARG A 309 -7.26 12.06 2.63
C ARG A 309 -6.93 10.58 2.49
N ARG A 310 -6.64 10.21 1.26
CA ARG A 310 -6.31 8.84 0.80
C ARG A 310 -5.50 8.99 -0.48
N THR A 311 -4.37 9.69 -0.34
CA THR A 311 -3.68 10.38 -1.42
C THR A 311 -2.19 10.10 -1.39
N VAL A 312 -1.61 9.81 -2.54
CA VAL A 312 -0.16 9.80 -2.75
C VAL A 312 0.32 11.23 -2.96
N TYR A 313 1.28 11.68 -2.16
CA TYR A 313 1.94 12.97 -2.31
C TYR A 313 3.38 12.79 -2.81
N ALA A 314 3.88 13.79 -3.53
CA ALA A 314 5.28 13.92 -3.88
C ALA A 314 5.90 15.16 -3.24
N PHE A 315 7.19 15.06 -2.93
CA PHE A 315 8.03 16.14 -2.45
C PHE A 315 9.33 16.15 -3.23
N ASP A 316 9.82 17.34 -3.57
CA ASP A 316 11.19 17.48 -4.07
C ASP A 316 12.15 17.29 -2.89
N VAL A 317 13.23 16.56 -3.14
CA VAL A 317 14.31 16.35 -2.16
C VAL A 317 15.44 17.33 -2.47
N SER A 318 15.98 17.97 -1.43
CA SER A 318 17.11 18.90 -1.58
C SER A 318 18.33 18.23 -2.20
N GLU A 319 19.19 19.01 -2.85
CA GLU A 319 20.37 18.49 -3.56
C GLU A 319 21.29 17.66 -2.65
N ASP A 320 21.38 18.04 -1.37
CA ASP A 320 22.15 17.32 -0.35
C ASP A 320 21.41 16.09 0.23
N GLY A 321 20.16 15.83 -0.16
CA GLY A 321 19.38 14.66 0.26
C GLY A 321 18.80 14.74 1.67
N THR A 322 18.70 15.93 2.27
CA THR A 322 18.41 16.08 3.71
C THR A 322 17.02 16.63 4.03
N SER A 323 16.34 17.26 3.07
CA SER A 323 15.07 17.97 3.28
C SER A 323 14.06 17.68 2.17
N ALA A 324 12.77 17.69 2.50
CA ALA A 324 11.67 17.58 1.54
C ALA A 324 10.88 18.89 1.48
N TYR A 325 10.48 19.30 0.27
CA TYR A 325 9.70 20.52 0.04
C TYR A 325 8.80 20.37 -1.21
N ASN A 326 8.01 21.40 -1.52
CA ASN A 326 7.07 21.39 -2.66
C ASN A 326 6.09 20.21 -2.66
N LYS A 327 5.47 19.95 -1.50
CA LYS A 327 4.39 18.95 -1.35
C LYS A 327 3.32 19.16 -2.41
N ARG A 328 3.00 18.12 -3.16
CA ARG A 328 1.95 18.12 -4.19
C ARG A 328 1.20 16.80 -4.25
N PRO A 329 -0.14 16.81 -4.35
CA PRO A 329 -0.91 15.58 -4.54
C PRO A 329 -0.68 15.04 -5.96
N LEU A 330 -0.54 13.73 -6.09
CA LEU A 330 -0.44 13.05 -7.38
C LEU A 330 -1.68 12.23 -7.70
N TYR A 331 -2.11 11.41 -6.74
CA TYR A 331 -3.16 10.42 -6.97
C TYR A 331 -3.98 10.20 -5.70
N MET A 332 -5.30 10.22 -5.84
CA MET A 332 -6.21 9.77 -4.79
C MET A 332 -6.64 8.34 -5.11
N ALA A 333 -6.42 7.40 -4.19
CA ALA A 333 -6.76 6.00 -4.38
C ALA A 333 -8.22 5.86 -4.84
N SER A 334 -8.52 4.95 -5.76
CA SER A 334 -9.88 4.80 -6.27
C SER A 334 -10.78 3.97 -5.34
N GLY A 335 -10.20 3.16 -4.44
CA GLY A 335 -10.90 2.24 -3.52
C GLY A 335 -10.80 2.64 -2.04
N PHE A 336 -9.82 2.11 -1.32
CA PHE A 336 -9.63 2.33 0.13
C PHE A 336 -8.62 3.46 0.38
N VAL A 337 -7.49 3.16 1.02
CA VAL A 337 -6.35 4.07 1.21
C VAL A 337 -5.13 3.56 0.45
N PRO A 338 -4.23 4.46 0.00
CA PRO A 338 -2.92 4.06 -0.50
C PRO A 338 -2.01 3.69 0.68
N ASP A 339 -1.84 2.40 0.97
CA ASP A 339 -1.02 1.89 2.08
C ASP A 339 0.48 1.87 1.66
N GLY A 340 1.12 0.69 1.60
CA GLY A 340 2.48 0.52 1.12
C GLY A 340 2.70 1.07 -0.29
N LEU A 341 3.85 1.73 -0.48
CA LEU A 341 4.25 2.37 -1.73
C LEU A 341 5.68 2.01 -2.10
N LYS A 342 5.91 1.75 -3.40
CA LYS A 342 7.25 1.59 -3.96
C LYS A 342 7.37 2.28 -5.31
N VAL A 343 8.60 2.46 -5.78
CA VAL A 343 8.86 3.01 -7.11
C VAL A 343 9.66 1.99 -7.91
N ALA A 344 9.24 1.72 -9.14
CA ALA A 344 9.91 0.85 -10.09
C ALA A 344 11.20 1.49 -10.63
N ALA A 345 12.08 0.69 -11.24
CA ALA A 345 13.36 1.16 -11.77
C ALA A 345 13.22 2.27 -12.83
N ASN A 346 12.11 2.28 -13.57
CA ASN A 346 11.79 3.31 -14.58
C ASN A 346 11.11 4.56 -13.99
N GLY A 347 10.91 4.62 -12.67
CA GLY A 347 10.27 5.75 -11.99
C GLY A 347 8.74 5.68 -11.87
N TYR A 348 8.09 4.62 -12.34
CA TYR A 348 6.66 4.42 -12.08
C TYR A 348 6.40 4.12 -10.61
N ILE A 349 5.35 4.73 -10.09
CA ILE A 349 4.93 4.60 -8.69
C ILE A 349 3.96 3.42 -8.61
N VAL A 350 4.11 2.58 -7.60
CA VAL A 350 3.26 1.42 -7.34
C VAL A 350 2.72 1.57 -5.93
N ALA A 351 1.40 1.53 -5.74
CA ALA A 351 0.75 1.79 -4.45
C ALA A 351 -0.36 0.77 -4.16
N GLY A 352 -0.40 0.22 -2.95
CA GLY A 352 -1.46 -0.68 -2.50
C GLY A 352 -2.71 0.12 -2.16
N VAL A 353 -3.88 -0.20 -2.71
CA VAL A 353 -5.06 0.70 -2.70
C VAL A 353 -6.32 0.05 -2.15
N GLY A 354 -6.16 -0.90 -1.23
CA GLY A 354 -7.23 -1.79 -0.78
C GLY A 354 -7.13 -3.13 -1.51
N ARG A 355 -8.15 -3.50 -2.28
CA ARG A 355 -8.20 -4.80 -3.00
C ARG A 355 -7.37 -4.82 -4.28
N GLY A 356 -6.10 -4.41 -4.18
CA GLY A 356 -5.21 -4.38 -5.31
C GLY A 356 -4.08 -3.38 -5.20
N VAL A 357 -3.41 -3.18 -6.32
CA VAL A 357 -2.27 -2.26 -6.47
C VAL A 357 -2.47 -1.42 -7.73
N ASP A 358 -2.24 -0.12 -7.62
CA ASP A 358 -2.25 0.82 -8.74
C ASP A 358 -0.82 1.16 -9.19
N VAL A 359 -0.61 1.22 -10.50
CA VAL A 359 0.63 1.68 -11.14
C VAL A 359 0.39 3.05 -11.77
N LEU A 360 1.18 4.03 -11.36
CA LEU A 360 1.09 5.43 -11.77
C LEU A 360 2.37 5.87 -12.47
N ASP A 361 2.25 6.79 -13.42
CA ASP A 361 3.42 7.54 -13.88
C ASP A 361 3.82 8.64 -12.87
N PRO A 362 4.99 9.28 -13.02
CA PRO A 362 5.46 10.31 -12.06
C PRO A 362 4.57 11.54 -11.96
N SER A 363 3.64 11.75 -12.89
CA SER A 363 2.65 12.84 -12.84
C SER A 363 1.39 12.46 -12.04
N GLY A 364 1.24 11.20 -11.67
CA GLY A 364 0.07 10.66 -10.98
C GLY A 364 -0.99 10.06 -11.91
N GLN A 365 -0.70 9.91 -13.21
CA GLN A 365 -1.63 9.28 -14.14
C GLN A 365 -1.69 7.78 -13.87
N LEU A 366 -2.91 7.25 -13.63
CA LEU A 366 -3.15 5.82 -13.50
C LEU A 366 -2.93 5.11 -14.84
N LEU A 367 -2.07 4.09 -14.84
CA LEU A 367 -1.72 3.29 -16.02
C LEU A 367 -2.39 1.92 -15.97
N LEU A 368 -2.34 1.27 -14.82
CA LEU A 368 -2.76 -0.11 -14.60
C LEU A 368 -3.21 -0.30 -13.15
N THR A 369 -4.26 -1.10 -12.93
CA THR A 369 -4.63 -1.65 -11.63
C THR A 369 -4.51 -3.16 -11.67
N ILE A 370 -3.87 -3.74 -10.66
CA ILE A 370 -3.93 -5.17 -10.34
C ILE A 370 -5.05 -5.38 -9.33
N GLN A 371 -5.94 -6.34 -9.60
CA GLN A 371 -7.07 -6.67 -8.71
C GLN A 371 -6.79 -7.94 -7.89
N THR A 372 -7.11 -7.87 -6.60
CA THR A 372 -7.02 -9.00 -5.67
C THR A 372 -8.36 -9.24 -4.98
N ASN A 373 -8.54 -10.45 -4.45
CA ASN A 373 -9.73 -10.76 -3.65
C ASN A 373 -9.58 -10.38 -2.17
N TYR A 374 -8.38 -9.95 -1.75
CA TYR A 374 -8.05 -9.51 -0.39
C TYR A 374 -7.42 -8.10 -0.38
N THR A 375 -7.37 -7.45 0.77
CA THR A 375 -6.71 -6.15 0.93
C THR A 375 -5.19 -6.31 0.90
N VAL A 376 -4.54 -5.64 -0.05
CA VAL A 376 -3.07 -5.58 -0.18
C VAL A 376 -2.57 -4.41 0.66
N GLN A 377 -1.74 -4.73 1.65
CA GLN A 377 -1.09 -3.74 2.51
C GLN A 377 0.24 -3.33 1.88
N ASN A 378 1.04 -4.31 1.43
CA ASN A 378 2.34 -4.04 0.83
C ASN A 378 2.75 -5.11 -0.19
N PHE A 379 3.89 -4.89 -0.85
CA PHE A 379 4.42 -5.72 -1.92
C PHE A 379 5.91 -5.55 -2.11
N ALA A 380 6.59 -6.50 -2.75
CA ALA A 380 7.99 -6.37 -3.14
C ALA A 380 8.32 -7.13 -4.42
N TRP A 381 9.30 -6.62 -5.17
CA TRP A 381 9.86 -7.33 -6.31
C TRP A 381 10.87 -8.38 -5.86
N THR A 382 10.89 -9.50 -6.57
CA THR A 382 11.81 -10.62 -6.36
C THR A 382 12.31 -11.18 -7.70
N GLY A 383 13.27 -12.10 -7.61
CA GLY A 383 13.87 -12.76 -8.76
C GLY A 383 15.03 -11.96 -9.36
N PRO A 384 15.81 -12.60 -10.25
CA PRO A 384 17.07 -12.03 -10.76
C PRO A 384 16.90 -10.76 -11.58
N GLU A 385 15.76 -10.59 -12.24
CA GLU A 385 15.42 -9.36 -12.99
C GLU A 385 14.50 -8.41 -12.21
N LEU A 386 14.15 -8.74 -10.96
CA LEU A 386 13.17 -8.01 -10.15
C LEU A 386 11.84 -7.77 -10.89
N LYS A 387 11.38 -8.76 -11.67
CA LYS A 387 10.14 -8.72 -12.46
C LYS A 387 9.02 -9.60 -11.91
N THR A 388 9.25 -10.28 -10.81
CA THR A 388 8.19 -10.98 -10.08
C THR A 388 7.73 -10.09 -8.93
N LEU A 389 6.45 -9.71 -8.88
CA LEU A 389 5.90 -8.94 -7.77
C LEU A 389 5.15 -9.87 -6.81
N TRP A 390 5.45 -9.78 -5.52
CA TRP A 390 4.69 -10.43 -4.46
C TRP A 390 3.79 -9.41 -3.77
N LEU A 391 2.53 -9.76 -3.56
CA LEU A 391 1.51 -8.96 -2.88
C LEU A 391 1.09 -9.67 -1.59
N MET A 392 0.84 -8.92 -0.53
CA MET A 392 0.41 -9.47 0.75
C MET A 392 -0.48 -8.49 1.52
N GLY A 393 -1.32 -9.06 2.38
CA GLY A 393 -2.12 -8.31 3.32
C GLY A 393 -3.08 -9.23 4.06
N ASN A 394 -4.27 -8.75 4.38
CA ASN A 394 -5.24 -9.51 5.16
C ASN A 394 -5.72 -10.74 4.37
N GLY A 395 -5.50 -11.96 4.88
CA GLY A 395 -6.05 -13.17 4.29
C GLY A 395 -5.29 -13.78 3.11
N GLY A 396 -4.33 -13.07 2.50
CA GLY A 396 -3.69 -13.54 1.27
C GLY A 396 -2.26 -13.07 1.00
N ILE A 397 -1.52 -13.95 0.30
CA ILE A 397 -0.27 -13.64 -0.38
C ILE A 397 -0.38 -14.12 -1.83
N SER A 398 -0.09 -13.25 -2.79
CA SER A 398 -0.12 -13.54 -4.22
C SER A 398 1.20 -13.22 -4.90
N LYS A 399 1.40 -13.82 -6.07
CA LYS A 399 2.53 -13.62 -6.95
C LYS A 399 2.06 -13.16 -8.33
N ILE A 400 2.80 -12.24 -8.93
CA ILE A 400 2.54 -11.67 -10.26
C ILE A 400 3.81 -11.75 -11.10
N GLU A 401 3.64 -12.15 -12.35
CA GLU A 401 4.68 -12.03 -13.38
C GLU A 401 4.27 -10.94 -14.37
N TRP A 402 5.17 -9.97 -14.59
CA TRP A 402 4.99 -8.83 -15.50
C TRP A 402 6.36 -8.33 -15.99
N GLN A 403 6.42 -7.18 -16.67
CA GLN A 403 7.68 -6.60 -17.19
C GLN A 403 8.16 -5.36 -16.42
N LEU A 404 7.39 -4.87 -15.44
CA LEU A 404 7.80 -3.73 -14.63
C LEU A 404 8.82 -4.14 -13.56
N GLY A 405 10.09 -3.84 -13.83
CA GLY A 405 11.21 -4.14 -12.92
C GLY A 405 11.26 -3.22 -11.70
N GLY A 406 11.49 -3.81 -10.52
CA GLY A 406 11.76 -3.10 -9.28
C GLY A 406 13.13 -2.43 -9.25
N GLN A 407 13.34 -1.53 -8.29
CA GLN A 407 14.67 -0.95 -8.03
C GLN A 407 15.58 -1.97 -7.34
N GLU A 408 16.85 -2.00 -7.73
CA GLU A 408 17.89 -2.65 -6.94
C GLU A 408 18.14 -1.83 -5.67
N LEU A 409 17.86 -2.43 -4.52
CA LEU A 409 18.16 -1.86 -3.21
C LEU A 409 19.59 -2.30 -2.81
N ARG A 410 20.36 -1.37 -2.23
CA ARG A 410 21.78 -1.56 -1.89
C ARG A 410 21.96 -2.26 -0.57
#